data_AF-A0A6A8MXP7-F1
#
_entry.id   AF-A0A6A8MXP7-F1
#
_cell.length_a   1.000
_cell.length_b   1.000
_cell.length_c   1.000
_cell.angle_alpha   90.00
_cell.angle_beta   90.00
_cell.angle_gamma   90.00
#
_symmetry.space_group_name_H-M   'P 1'
#
loop_
_entity.id
_entity.type
_entity.pdbx_description
1 polymer ?
#
loop_
_entity_poly.entity_id
_entity_poly.type
_entity_poly.pdbx_seq_one_letter_code
_entity_poly.pdbx_strand_id
1 'polypeptide(L)' 'MRKPIIAGNWKMNLNHLEAIAVTQKLAYSIEDKDYDAVEIIVIPPFTDIRSIQTLVDGDRLRLLYGAQDLSSAEAGAYTG' A
#
# COMPACT_ATOMS: atom_id res chain seq x y z
N MET A 1 -15.30 -2.66 20.26
CA MET A 1 -15.46 -3.41 18.98
C MET A 1 -14.18 -3.22 18.18
N ARG A 2 -13.68 -4.22 17.44
CA ARG A 2 -12.45 -4.06 16.63
C ARG A 2 -12.79 -3.34 15.33
N LYS A 3 -11.96 -2.40 14.91
CA LYS A 3 -12.07 -1.77 13.59
C LYS A 3 -11.68 -2.81 12.52
N PRO A 4 -12.51 -3.07 11.49
CA PRO A 4 -12.19 -3.99 10.42
C PRO A 4 -11.02 -3.48 9.56
N ILE A 5 -10.31 -4.41 8.93
CA ILE A 5 -9.19 -4.14 8.03
C ILE A 5 -9.52 -4.71 6.66
N ILE A 6 -9.29 -3.92 5.61
CA ILE A 6 -9.34 -4.36 4.21
C ILE A 6 -7.94 -4.15 3.61
N ALA A 7 -7.27 -5.26 3.31
CA ALA A 7 -5.92 -5.27 2.78
C ALA A 7 -5.90 -5.83 1.34
N GLY A 8 -5.61 -4.97 0.37
CA GLY A 8 -5.54 -5.32 -1.05
C GLY A 8 -4.17 -5.86 -1.43
N ASN A 9 -4.01 -7.19 -1.47
CA ASN A 9 -2.80 -7.84 -1.99
C ASN A 9 -2.80 -7.84 -3.53
N TRP A 10 -1.91 -7.06 -4.12
CA TRP A 10 -1.80 -6.92 -5.58
C TRP A 10 -1.09 -8.10 -6.24
N LYS A 11 -0.42 -8.95 -5.45
CA LYS A 11 0.44 -10.03 -5.94
C LYS A 11 1.49 -9.46 -6.90
N MET A 12 1.92 -10.24 -7.88
CA MET A 12 2.87 -9.79 -8.91
C MET A 12 2.14 -9.11 -10.08
N ASN A 13 1.48 -7.99 -9.81
CA ASN A 13 0.79 -7.16 -10.81
C ASN A 13 1.14 -5.69 -10.63
N LEU A 14 0.95 -4.94 -11.72
CA LEU A 14 1.27 -3.53 -11.88
C LEU A 14 2.77 -3.24 -11.95
N ASN A 15 3.10 -2.15 -12.64
CA ASN A 15 4.38 -1.46 -12.50
C ASN A 15 4.21 -0.19 -11.64
N HIS A 16 5.33 0.47 -11.33
CA HIS A 16 5.33 1.62 -10.43
C HIS A 16 4.47 2.82 -10.89
N LEU A 17 4.22 2.99 -12.20
CA LEU A 17 3.32 4.03 -12.71
C LEU A 17 1.86 3.63 -12.57
N GLU A 18 1.54 2.37 -12.86
CA GLU A 18 0.21 1.80 -12.66
C GLU A 18 -0.17 1.77 -11.18
N ALA A 19 0.79 1.46 -10.30
CA ALA A 19 0.64 1.52 -8.85
C ALA A 19 0.21 2.91 -8.36
N ILE A 20 0.85 3.96 -8.88
CA ILE A 20 0.46 5.36 -8.59
C ILE A 20 -0.97 5.60 -9.07
N ALA A 21 -1.27 5.28 -10.32
CA ALA A 21 -2.59 5.54 -10.92
C ALA A 21 -3.72 4.82 -10.17
N VAL A 22 -3.52 3.55 -9.80
CA VAL A 22 -4.49 2.77 -9.03
C VAL A 22 -4.66 3.32 -7.63
N THR A 23 -3.57 3.68 -6.94
CA THR A 23 -3.62 4.24 -5.59
C THR A 23 -4.32 5.60 -5.57
N GLN A 24 -4.02 6.48 -6.53
CA GLN A 24 -4.71 7.76 -6.70
C GLN A 24 -6.21 7.55 -6.93
N LYS A 25 -6.57 6.66 -7.87
CA LYS A 25 -7.97 6.35 -8.16
C LYS A 25 -8.70 5.81 -6.93
N LEU A 26 -8.05 4.94 -6.16
CA LEU A 26 -8.59 4.40 -4.91
C LEU A 26 -8.83 5.52 -3.89
N ALA A 27 -7.81 6.36 -3.64
CA ALA A 27 -7.90 7.47 -2.69
C ALA A 27 -9.03 8.46 -3.03
N TYR A 28 -9.22 8.78 -4.32
CA TYR A 28 -10.32 9.65 -4.77
C TYR A 28 -11.71 9.01 -4.66
N SER A 29 -11.79 7.68 -4.55
CA SER A 29 -13.07 6.95 -4.48
C SER A 29 -13.55 6.66 -3.07
N ILE A 30 -12.74 6.92 -2.05
CA ILE A 30 -13.02 6.62 -0.64
C ILE A 30 -13.32 7.91 0.11
N GLU A 31 -14.40 7.94 0.90
CA GLU A 31 -14.77 9.09 1.71
C GLU A 31 -14.17 9.01 3.12
N ASP A 32 -14.08 10.14 3.83
CA ASP A 32 -13.54 10.20 5.19
C ASP A 32 -14.25 9.26 6.18
N LYS A 33 -15.57 9.11 6.05
CA LYS A 33 -16.37 8.19 6.87
C LYS A 33 -15.94 6.73 6.69
N ASP A 34 -15.44 6.36 5.52
CA ASP A 34 -15.03 4.99 5.22
C ASP A 34 -13.70 4.69 5.94
N TYR A 35 -12.77 5.65 5.90
CA TYR A 35 -11.55 5.59 6.69
C TYR A 35 -11.79 5.62 8.20
N ASP A 36 -12.90 6.19 8.68
CA ASP A 36 -13.28 6.13 10.09
C ASP A 36 -13.78 4.74 10.46
N ALA A 37 -14.59 4.13 9.58
CA ALA A 37 -15.19 2.82 9.79
C ALA A 37 -14.22 1.64 9.58
N VAL A 38 -13.25 1.77 8.67
CA VAL A 38 -12.39 0.67 8.20
C VAL A 38 -10.94 1.14 8.05
N GLU A 39 -9.98 0.26 8.31
CA GLU A 39 -8.58 0.49 7.97
C GLU A 39 -8.29 -0.08 6.57
N ILE A 40 -7.76 0.77 5.67
CA ILE A 40 -7.60 0.44 4.25
C ILE A 40 -6.11 0.39 3.93
N ILE A 41 -5.65 -0.75 3.42
CA ILE A 41 -4.24 -1.04 3.18
C ILE A 41 -4.04 -1.55 1.75
N VAL A 42 -3.04 -1.05 1.02
CA VAL A 42 -2.57 -1.65 -0.24
C VAL A 42 -1.25 -2.39 -0.03
N ILE A 43 -1.10 -3.56 -0.64
CA ILE A 43 0.11 -4.39 -0.52
C ILE A 43 0.68 -4.63 -1.93
N PRO A 44 1.46 -3.68 -2.46
CA PRO A 44 2.08 -3.75 -3.79
C PRO A 44 3.29 -4.70 -3.87
N PRO A 45 3.79 -5.01 -5.09
CA PRO A 45 5.15 -5.51 -5.28
C PRO A 45 6.21 -4.57 -4.67
N PHE A 46 7.34 -5.13 -4.23
CA PHE A 46 8.44 -4.37 -3.62
C PHE A 46 8.91 -3.17 -4.45
N THR A 47 8.94 -3.32 -5.77
CA THR A 47 9.39 -2.28 -6.72
C THR A 47 8.54 -1.02 -6.69
N ASP A 48 7.30 -1.10 -6.22
CA ASP A 48 6.34 -0.01 -6.28
C ASP A 48 6.17 0.70 -4.92
N ILE A 49 6.69 0.11 -3.84
CA ILE A 49 6.54 0.64 -2.47
C ILE A 49 7.05 2.08 -2.38
N ARG A 50 8.17 2.40 -3.04
CA ARG A 50 8.71 3.77 -3.02
C ARG A 50 7.77 4.76 -3.70
N SER A 51 7.16 4.37 -4.83
CA SER A 51 6.19 5.22 -5.54
C SER A 51 4.93 5.46 -4.71
N ILE A 52 4.41 4.41 -4.06
CA ILE A 52 3.25 4.53 -3.17
C ILE A 52 3.57 5.37 -1.94
N GLN A 53 4.72 5.17 -1.30
CA GLN A 53 5.16 6.01 -0.17
C GLN A 53 5.13 7.49 -0.56
N THR A 54 5.80 7.86 -1.66
CA THR A 54 5.91 9.28 -2.04
C THR A 54 4.56 9.90 -2.36
N LEU A 55 3.63 9.11 -2.91
CA LEU A 55 2.27 9.55 -3.17
C LEU A 55 1.48 9.74 -1.86
N VAL A 56 1.51 8.75 -0.96
CA VAL A 56 0.80 8.79 0.32
C VAL A 56 1.29 9.96 1.17
N ASP A 57 2.60 10.15 1.27
CA ASP A 57 3.21 11.22 2.05
C ASP A 57 2.95 12.60 1.41
N GLY A 58 3.08 12.68 0.08
CA GLY A 58 2.89 13.92 -0.68
C GLY A 58 1.47 14.45 -0.62
N ASP A 59 0.49 13.57 -0.81
CA ASP A 59 -0.93 13.92 -0.83
C ASP A 59 -1.60 13.79 0.55
N ARG A 60 -0.83 13.39 1.58
CA ARG A 60 -1.30 13.16 2.96
C ARG A 60 -2.49 12.21 3.02
N LEU A 61 -2.42 11.13 2.25
CA LEU A 61 -3.50 10.16 2.16
C LEU A 61 -3.65 9.39 3.48
N ARG A 62 -4.89 9.05 3.83
CA ARG A 62 -5.21 8.25 5.03
C ARG A 62 -5.03 6.75 4.81
N LEU A 63 -4.84 6.29 3.56
CA LEU A 63 -4.60 4.87 3.29
C LEU A 63 -3.21 4.46 3.79
N LEU A 64 -3.09 3.21 4.23
CA LEU A 64 -1.82 2.60 4.61
C LEU A 64 -1.28 1.72 3.48
N TYR A 65 -0.01 1.35 3.56
CA TYR A 65 0.63 0.42 2.63
C TYR A 65 1.58 -0.54 3.35
N GLY A 66 1.88 -1.67 2.70
CA GLY A 66 2.78 -2.70 3.22
C GLY A 66 3.58 -3.42 2.13
N ALA A 67 4.26 -4.50 2.51
CA ALA A 67 4.98 -5.38 1.60
C ALA A 67 4.34 -6.77 1.57
N GLN A 68 4.56 -7.52 0.49
CA GLN A 68 4.00 -8.87 0.32
C GLN A 68 4.81 -9.96 1.02
N ASP A 69 6.06 -9.66 1.37
CA ASP A 69 6.97 -10.58 2.06
C ASP A 69 8.03 -9.77 2.83
N LEU A 70 8.82 -10.44 3.68
CA LEU A 70 10.05 -9.92 4.24
C LEU A 70 11.07 -11.04 4.47
N SER A 71 12.35 -10.69 4.39
CA SER A 71 13.42 -11.58 4.87
C SER A 71 13.29 -11.82 6.38
N SER A 72 13.58 -13.04 6.82
CA SER A 72 13.71 -13.36 8.25
C SER A 72 15.00 -12.82 8.88
N ALA A 73 16.00 -12.53 8.05
CA ALA A 73 17.25 -11.88 8.46
C ALA A 73 17.18 -10.37 8.23
N GLU A 74 17.71 -9.58 9.17
CA GLU A 74 17.76 -8.12 9.08
C GLU A 74 18.66 -7.61 7.92
N ALA A 75 19.83 -8.23 7.74
CA ALA A 75 20.79 -7.91 6.67
C ALA A 75 21.80 -9.06 6.48
N GLY A 76 22.39 -9.18 5.28
CA GLY A 76 23.47 -10.14 5.02
C GLY A 76 23.61 -10.52 3.55
N ALA A 77 24.39 -11.57 3.28
CA ALA A 77 24.61 -12.12 1.95
C ALA A 77 23.42 -12.98 1.48
N TYR A 78 22.26 -12.34 1.33
CA TYR A 78 21.01 -12.95 0.87
C TYR A 78 20.61 -12.29 -0.44
N THR A 79 21.11 -12.84 -1.55
CA THR A 79 20.74 -12.35 -2.89
C THR A 79 19.22 -12.42 -3.02
N GLY A 80 18.60 -11.26 -3.22
CA GLY A 80 17.15 -11.06 -3.27
C GLY A 80 16.46 -11.69 -4.46
#